data_AF-A0A7X7SQA0-F1
#
_entry.id   AF-A0A7X7SQA0-F1
#
_cell.length_a   1.000
_cell.length_b   1.000
_cell.length_c   1.000
_cell.angle_alpha   90.00
_cell.angle_beta   90.00
_cell.angle_gamma   90.00
#
_symmetry.space_group_name_H-M   'P 1'
#
loop_
_entity.id
_entity.type
_entity.pdbx_description
1 polymer ?
#
loop_
_entity_poly.entity_id
_entity_poly.type
_entity_poly.pdbx_seq_one_letter_code
_entity_poly.pdbx_strand_id
1 'polypeptide(L)'
;MNLPVVQRIFGLLLMLFSLTMLPPMAVGLYYQDGNWQPFLDAFLALAILGALVWWPVRAEERELRLRDGFLVVALFWIVLGGAGAAPLLLSKRLDMTVTDAIFEAVSGFTTTGAIIFAKLEALPISVLYYRSQIEWLGGIGIVVLAVALLPMLGVGGMQLLRAETPGPVKDSKLTPRITETAKALWLIYLAITAACALAYWAAGMSPFDAIAHSFTTVS
;
A
#
# COMPACT_ATOMS: atom_id res chain seq x y z
N MET A 1 25.60 -2.15 -2.59
CA MET A 1 24.17 -1.77 -2.60
C MET A 1 23.98 -0.78 -3.72
N ASN A 2 22.96 -0.97 -4.55
CA ASN A 2 22.65 -0.06 -5.66
C ASN A 2 21.59 0.95 -5.20
N LEU A 3 22.03 1.98 -4.45
CA LEU A 3 21.14 3.03 -3.97
C LEU A 3 20.33 3.74 -5.08
N PRO A 4 20.88 3.97 -6.30
CA PRO A 4 20.09 4.58 -7.38
C PRO A 4 18.88 3.74 -7.82
N VAL A 5 18.99 2.40 -7.81
CA VAL A 5 17.88 1.51 -8.15
C VAL A 5 16.80 1.56 -7.07
N VAL A 6 17.21 1.55 -5.80
CA VAL A 6 16.30 1.69 -4.65
C VAL A 6 15.57 3.03 -4.71
N GLN A 7 16.30 4.13 -4.94
CA GLN A 7 15.74 5.46 -5.12
C GLN A 7 14.71 5.51 -6.27
N ARG A 8 15.04 4.91 -7.43
CA ARG A 8 14.14 4.84 -8.60
C ARG A 8 12.82 4.16 -8.23
N ILE A 9 12.86 3.07 -7.47
CA ILE A 9 11.67 2.33 -7.01
C ILE A 9 10.84 3.19 -6.07
N PHE A 10 11.44 3.84 -5.08
CA PHE A 10 10.70 4.68 -4.13
C PHE A 10 10.04 5.89 -4.77
N GLY A 11 10.70 6.54 -5.73
CA GLY A 11 10.07 7.62 -6.47
C GLY A 11 8.83 7.15 -7.24
N LEU A 12 8.88 5.97 -7.87
CA LEU A 12 7.73 5.35 -8.54
C LEU A 12 6.63 4.94 -7.56
N LEU A 13 6.99 4.33 -6.42
CA LEU A 13 6.03 3.93 -5.40
C LEU A 13 5.32 5.13 -4.78
N LEU A 14 6.02 6.25 -4.52
CA LEU A 14 5.40 7.48 -4.02
C LEU A 14 4.42 8.08 -5.04
N MET A 15 4.77 8.10 -6.32
CA MET A 15 3.86 8.55 -7.39
C MET A 15 2.65 7.61 -7.55
N LEU A 16 2.84 6.29 -7.43
CA LEU A 16 1.72 5.35 -7.46
C LEU A 16 0.83 5.47 -6.22
N PHE A 17 1.45 5.63 -5.04
CA PHE A 17 0.74 5.80 -3.78
C PHE A 17 -0.04 7.11 -3.75
N SER A 18 0.45 8.19 -4.37
CA SER A 18 -0.30 9.45 -4.43
C SER A 18 -1.64 9.28 -5.16
N LEU A 19 -1.71 8.44 -6.21
CA LEU A 19 -2.97 8.16 -6.92
C LEU A 19 -4.04 7.54 -6.01
N THR A 20 -3.63 6.90 -4.92
CA THR A 20 -4.56 6.34 -3.92
C THR A 20 -5.28 7.41 -3.09
N MET A 21 -4.86 8.67 -3.17
CA MET A 21 -5.56 9.82 -2.57
C MET A 21 -6.77 10.27 -3.40
N LEU A 22 -6.89 9.84 -4.66
CA LEU A 22 -8.01 10.24 -5.53
C LEU A 22 -9.35 9.60 -5.09
N PRO A 23 -9.44 8.31 -4.72
CA PRO A 23 -10.67 7.74 -4.17
C PRO A 23 -11.24 8.46 -2.93
N PRO A 24 -10.49 8.73 -1.85
CA PRO A 24 -11.04 9.43 -0.68
C PRO A 24 -11.40 10.88 -1.00
N MET A 25 -10.67 11.55 -1.90
CA MET A 25 -11.06 12.85 -2.45
C MET A 25 -12.43 12.78 -3.15
N ALA A 26 -12.63 11.79 -4.01
CA ALA A 26 -13.91 11.58 -4.71
C ALA A 26 -15.05 11.29 -3.73
N VAL A 27 -14.80 10.49 -2.68
CA VAL A 27 -15.77 10.24 -1.60
C VAL A 27 -16.12 11.56 -0.88
N GLY A 28 -15.14 12.38 -0.52
CA GLY A 28 -15.38 13.67 0.13
C GLY A 28 -16.17 14.66 -0.74
N LEU A 29 -15.94 14.66 -2.05
CA LEU A 29 -16.71 15.44 -3.02
C LEU A 29 -18.15 14.92 -3.17
N TYR A 30 -18.33 13.60 -3.28
CA TYR A 30 -19.64 12.97 -3.45
C TYR A 30 -20.54 13.17 -2.23
N TYR A 31 -20.01 12.94 -1.02
CA TYR A 31 -20.74 13.12 0.23
C TYR A 31 -20.75 14.57 0.73
N GLN A 32 -20.06 15.48 0.03
CA GLN A 32 -19.94 16.90 0.38
C GLN A 32 -19.52 17.11 1.84
N ASP A 33 -18.60 16.28 2.32
CA ASP A 33 -18.20 16.28 3.73
C ASP A 33 -17.29 17.46 4.11
N GLY A 34 -16.88 18.27 3.13
CA GLY A 34 -16.04 19.45 3.32
C GLY A 34 -14.57 19.15 3.60
N ASN A 35 -14.10 17.91 3.44
CA ASN A 35 -12.71 17.50 3.73
C ASN A 35 -11.98 16.87 2.53
N TRP A 36 -12.34 17.24 1.30
CA TRP A 36 -11.67 16.71 0.10
C TRP A 36 -10.30 17.35 -0.18
N GLN A 37 -10.07 18.62 0.20
CA GLN A 37 -8.85 19.37 -0.12
C GLN A 37 -7.55 18.72 0.38
N PRO A 38 -7.46 18.20 1.63
CA PRO A 38 -6.25 17.56 2.13
C PRO A 38 -5.79 16.36 1.28
N PHE A 39 -6.72 15.65 0.64
CA PHE A 39 -6.38 14.55 -0.26
C PHE A 39 -5.82 15.04 -1.59
N LEU A 40 -6.32 16.16 -2.13
CA LEU A 40 -5.73 16.80 -3.31
C LEU A 40 -4.31 17.31 -3.01
N ASP A 41 -4.14 17.97 -1.88
CA ASP A 41 -2.84 18.50 -1.46
C ASP A 41 -1.83 17.35 -1.24
N ALA A 42 -2.27 16.27 -0.58
CA ALA A 42 -1.46 15.06 -0.42
C ALA A 42 -1.12 14.40 -1.76
N PHE A 43 -2.08 14.30 -2.68
CA PHE A 43 -1.84 13.78 -4.04
C PHE A 43 -0.72 14.57 -4.74
N LEU A 44 -0.82 15.90 -4.76
CA LEU A 44 0.15 16.77 -5.43
C LEU A 44 1.51 16.71 -4.73
N ALA A 45 1.55 16.81 -3.40
CA ALA A 45 2.78 16.79 -2.63
C ALA A 45 3.55 15.47 -2.81
N LEU A 46 2.85 14.33 -2.72
CA LEU A 46 3.47 13.01 -2.88
C LEU A 46 3.86 12.73 -4.33
N ALA A 47 3.06 13.17 -5.31
CA ALA A 47 3.41 13.04 -6.73
C ALA A 47 4.67 13.85 -7.07
N ILE A 48 4.75 15.10 -6.62
CA ILE A 48 5.92 15.98 -6.82
C ILE A 48 7.14 15.38 -6.13
N LEU A 49 7.01 14.97 -4.86
CA LEU A 49 8.10 14.35 -4.11
C LEU A 49 8.59 13.08 -4.81
N GLY A 50 7.68 12.19 -5.22
CA GLY A 50 8.02 10.98 -5.95
C GLY A 50 8.73 11.26 -7.27
N ALA A 51 8.26 12.27 -8.03
CA ALA A 51 8.90 12.70 -9.27
C ALA A 51 10.31 13.27 -9.03
N LEU A 52 10.50 14.09 -7.99
CA LEU A 52 11.81 14.64 -7.62
C LEU A 52 12.79 13.54 -7.20
N VAL A 53 12.32 12.52 -6.48
CA VAL A 53 13.13 11.35 -6.08
C VAL A 53 13.47 10.49 -7.30
N TRP A 54 12.53 10.28 -8.22
CA TRP A 54 12.71 9.43 -9.39
C TRP A 54 13.54 10.07 -10.51
N TRP A 55 13.33 11.35 -10.79
CA TRP A 55 13.85 12.04 -11.99
C TRP A 55 15.37 11.94 -12.19
N PRO A 56 16.22 12.08 -11.16
CA PRO A 56 17.68 11.99 -11.32
C PRO A 56 18.17 10.58 -11.69
N VAL A 57 17.40 9.54 -11.36
CA VAL A 57 17.78 8.13 -11.51
C VAL A 57 16.91 7.37 -12.52
N ARG A 58 16.12 8.10 -13.33
CA ARG A 58 15.14 7.50 -14.26
C ARG A 58 15.74 6.54 -15.29
N ALA A 59 17.01 6.73 -15.65
CA ALA A 59 17.73 5.95 -16.66
C ALA A 59 18.50 4.75 -16.07
N GLU A 60 18.46 4.52 -14.76
CA GLU A 60 19.19 3.42 -14.11
C GLU A 60 18.46 2.08 -14.26
N GLU A 61 18.91 1.22 -15.17
CA GLU A 61 18.28 -0.08 -15.50
C GLU A 61 18.96 -1.29 -14.83
N ARG A 62 19.81 -1.06 -13.82
CA ARG A 62 20.52 -2.15 -13.15
C ARG A 62 19.55 -3.09 -12.43
N GLU A 63 19.82 -4.39 -12.52
CA GLU A 63 19.04 -5.41 -11.82
C GLU A 63 19.19 -5.29 -10.30
N LEU A 64 18.07 -5.52 -9.60
CA LEU A 64 18.03 -5.58 -8.14
C LEU A 64 18.85 -6.76 -7.63
N ARG A 65 19.84 -6.48 -6.77
CA ARG A 65 20.53 -7.54 -6.02
C ARG A 65 19.72 -7.91 -4.79
N LEU A 66 19.98 -9.10 -4.23
CA LEU A 66 19.31 -9.61 -3.03
C LEU A 66 19.30 -8.59 -1.86
N ARG A 67 20.45 -7.95 -1.60
CA ARG A 67 20.61 -6.94 -0.53
C ARG A 67 19.78 -5.67 -0.79
N ASP A 68 19.62 -5.29 -2.06
CA ASP A 68 18.81 -4.13 -2.44
C ASP A 68 17.33 -4.44 -2.22
N GLY A 69 16.90 -5.69 -2.48
CA GLY A 69 15.53 -6.17 -2.20
C GLY A 69 15.14 -6.10 -0.72
N PHE A 70 16.01 -6.55 0.20
CA PHE A 70 15.76 -6.42 1.64
C PHE A 70 15.60 -4.95 2.08
N LEU A 71 16.44 -4.06 1.55
CA LEU A 71 16.34 -2.64 1.84
C LEU A 71 15.04 -2.04 1.32
N VAL A 72 14.62 -2.39 0.10
CA VAL A 72 13.34 -1.95 -0.49
C VAL A 72 12.17 -2.38 0.40
N VAL A 73 12.15 -3.61 0.91
CA VAL A 73 11.08 -4.09 1.78
C VAL A 73 11.04 -3.31 3.10
N ALA A 74 12.18 -3.10 3.75
CA ALA A 74 12.24 -2.38 5.01
C ALA A 74 11.79 -0.92 4.84
N LEU A 75 12.26 -0.26 3.79
CA LEU A 75 11.90 1.12 3.48
C LEU A 75 10.47 1.26 2.96
N PHE A 76 9.88 0.22 2.37
CA PHE A 76 8.51 0.24 1.85
C PHE A 76 7.52 0.65 2.94
N TRP A 77 7.59 -0.01 4.10
CA TRP A 77 6.71 0.26 5.22
C TRP A 77 6.96 1.63 5.85
N ILE A 78 8.22 2.03 5.97
CA ILE A 78 8.60 3.32 6.57
C ILE A 78 8.15 4.48 5.68
N VAL A 79 8.47 4.42 4.39
CA VAL A 79 8.22 5.51 3.45
C VAL A 79 6.73 5.61 3.12
N LEU A 80 6.05 4.50 2.78
CA LEU A 80 4.64 4.56 2.40
C LEU A 80 3.72 4.69 3.63
N GLY A 81 4.05 4.02 4.74
CA GLY A 81 3.33 4.22 6.01
C GLY A 81 3.42 5.65 6.50
N GLY A 82 4.60 6.28 6.39
CA GLY A 82 4.78 7.70 6.68
C GLY A 82 4.07 8.62 5.68
N ALA A 83 4.14 8.32 4.38
CA ALA A 83 3.43 9.07 3.34
C ALA A 83 1.90 9.04 3.54
N GLY A 84 1.38 7.95 4.11
CA GLY A 84 -0.03 7.83 4.48
C GLY A 84 -0.50 8.86 5.51
N ALA A 85 0.40 9.51 6.25
CA ALA A 85 0.04 10.58 7.18
C ALA A 85 -0.30 11.91 6.48
N ALA A 86 0.09 12.07 5.20
CA ALA A 86 -0.03 13.35 4.48
C ALA A 86 -1.46 13.95 4.50
N PRO A 87 -2.54 13.25 4.08
CA PRO A 87 -3.88 13.85 4.10
C PRO A 87 -4.40 14.11 5.52
N LEU A 88 -3.95 13.33 6.52
CA LEU A 88 -4.34 13.51 7.91
C LEU A 88 -3.71 14.77 8.51
N LEU A 89 -2.44 15.03 8.20
CA LEU A 89 -1.71 16.23 8.63
C LEU A 89 -2.20 17.50 7.96
N LEU A 90 -2.59 17.41 6.69
CA LEU A 90 -3.05 18.56 5.91
C LEU A 90 -4.51 18.93 6.23
N SER A 91 -5.26 18.05 6.92
CA SER A 91 -6.63 18.34 7.33
C SER A 91 -6.67 19.24 8.57
N LYS A 92 -7.01 20.50 8.36
CA LYS A 92 -7.34 21.46 9.43
C LYS A 92 -8.54 21.05 10.28
N ARG A 93 -9.37 20.13 9.78
CA ARG A 93 -10.56 19.65 10.51
C ARG A 93 -10.20 18.59 11.54
N LEU A 94 -9.13 17.81 11.29
CA LEU A 94 -8.63 16.83 12.23
C LEU A 94 -7.69 17.46 13.26
N ASP A 95 -6.93 18.49 12.87
CA ASP A 95 -6.00 19.25 13.72
C ASP A 95 -5.07 18.33 14.54
N MET A 96 -4.50 17.34 13.86
CA MET A 96 -3.70 16.29 14.48
C MET A 96 -2.25 16.75 14.68
N THR A 97 -1.63 16.26 15.76
CA THR A 97 -0.18 16.37 15.88
C THR A 97 0.52 15.48 14.84
N VAL A 98 1.78 15.79 14.54
CA VAL A 98 2.61 14.97 13.62
C VAL A 98 2.67 13.51 14.08
N THR A 99 2.85 13.30 15.38
CA THR A 99 2.94 11.96 15.97
C THR A 99 1.64 11.19 15.81
N ASP A 100 0.50 11.84 16.06
CA ASP A 100 -0.82 11.24 15.95
C ASP A 100 -1.14 10.80 14.52
N ALA A 101 -0.88 11.67 13.54
CA ALA A 101 -1.15 11.35 12.15
C ALA A 101 -0.25 10.23 11.62
N ILE A 102 1.04 10.24 12.01
CA ILE A 102 1.96 9.14 11.65
C ILE A 102 1.54 7.85 12.33
N PHE A 103 1.14 7.89 13.61
CA PHE A 103 0.68 6.71 14.32
C PHE A 103 -0.55 6.09 13.65
N GLU A 104 -1.56 6.89 13.37
CA GLU A 104 -2.80 6.43 12.72
C GLU A 104 -2.51 5.87 11.31
N ALA A 105 -1.69 6.56 10.51
CA ALA A 105 -1.34 6.12 9.17
C ALA A 105 -0.51 4.84 9.16
N VAL A 106 0.50 4.72 10.03
CA VAL A 106 1.32 3.52 10.14
C VAL A 106 0.47 2.37 10.66
N SER A 107 -0.32 2.58 11.71
CA SER A 107 -1.22 1.56 12.27
C SER A 107 -2.19 1.00 11.22
N GLY A 108 -2.80 1.87 10.40
CA GLY A 108 -3.63 1.45 9.29
C GLY A 108 -2.82 0.73 8.22
N PHE A 109 -1.73 1.32 7.73
CA PHE A 109 -0.93 0.74 6.65
C PHE A 109 -0.27 -0.61 7.02
N THR A 110 0.02 -0.85 8.30
CA THR A 110 0.52 -2.14 8.79
C THR A 110 -0.60 -3.07 9.27
N THR A 111 -1.85 -2.78 8.91
CA THR A 111 -3.06 -3.57 9.27
C THR A 111 -3.15 -3.88 10.76
N THR A 112 -2.64 -2.97 11.60
CA THR A 112 -2.62 -3.12 13.06
C THR A 112 -3.94 -2.67 13.67
N GLY A 113 -4.63 -1.70 13.06
CA GLY A 113 -5.97 -1.28 13.47
C GLY A 113 -6.04 -0.61 14.84
N ALA A 114 -4.92 -0.13 15.38
CA ALA A 114 -4.91 0.73 16.57
C ALA A 114 -5.33 2.15 16.18
N ILE A 115 -6.20 2.76 16.99
CA ILE A 115 -6.88 4.02 16.67
C ILE A 115 -6.63 5.02 17.79
N ILE A 116 -6.35 6.28 17.40
CA ILE A 116 -6.22 7.39 18.36
C ILE A 116 -7.48 8.27 18.44
N PHE A 117 -8.36 8.20 17.45
CA PHE A 117 -9.61 8.94 17.45
C PHE A 117 -10.56 8.44 18.54
N ALA A 118 -10.95 9.33 19.46
CA ALA A 118 -11.90 9.01 20.53
C ALA A 118 -13.34 8.78 20.02
N LYS A 119 -13.74 9.44 18.92
CA LYS A 119 -15.07 9.34 18.32
C LYS A 119 -14.98 9.27 16.80
N LEU A 120 -15.03 8.05 16.25
CA LEU A 120 -14.99 7.84 14.80
C LEU A 120 -16.20 8.42 14.08
N GLU A 121 -17.39 8.36 14.68
CA GLU A 121 -18.67 8.78 14.09
C GLU A 121 -18.70 10.28 13.73
N ALA A 122 -17.84 11.09 14.34
CA ALA A 122 -17.74 12.52 14.07
C ALA A 122 -16.77 12.86 12.93
N LEU A 123 -16.04 11.87 12.40
CA LEU A 123 -15.07 12.08 11.34
C LEU A 123 -15.75 12.32 9.98
N PRO A 124 -15.14 13.11 9.09
CA PRO A 124 -15.59 13.22 7.71
C PRO A 124 -15.60 11.83 7.03
N ILE A 125 -16.60 11.57 6.19
CA ILE A 125 -16.79 10.28 5.52
C ILE A 125 -15.57 9.91 4.65
N SER A 126 -14.94 10.90 4.01
CA SER A 126 -13.68 10.74 3.27
C SER A 126 -12.53 10.22 4.12
N VAL A 127 -12.46 10.60 5.40
CA VAL A 127 -11.42 10.16 6.35
C VAL A 127 -11.72 8.75 6.82
N LEU A 128 -12.99 8.43 7.09
CA LEU A 128 -13.40 7.05 7.39
C LEU A 128 -13.08 6.10 6.24
N TYR A 129 -13.35 6.51 5.00
CA TYR A 129 -12.96 5.76 3.81
C TYR A 129 -11.45 5.59 3.69
N TYR A 130 -10.69 6.68 3.88
CA TYR A 130 -9.24 6.62 3.77
C TYR A 130 -8.61 5.66 4.78
N ARG A 131 -9.16 5.60 6.01
CA ARG A 131 -8.68 4.70 7.06
C ARG A 131 -8.91 3.23 6.70
N SER A 132 -10.08 2.86 6.20
CA SER A 132 -10.29 1.50 5.71
C SER A 132 -9.47 1.18 4.46
N GLN A 133 -9.32 2.15 3.55
CA GLN A 133 -8.53 2.00 2.34
C GLN A 133 -7.03 1.79 2.65
N ILE A 134 -6.45 2.50 3.61
CA ILE A 134 -5.02 2.37 3.92
C ILE A 134 -4.70 1.00 4.54
N GLU A 135 -5.63 0.42 5.32
CA GLU A 135 -5.56 -0.97 5.79
C GLU A 135 -5.61 -1.96 4.61
N TRP A 136 -6.54 -1.76 3.68
CA TRP A 136 -6.64 -2.59 2.47
C TRP A 136 -5.39 -2.53 1.58
N LEU A 137 -4.78 -1.34 1.45
CA LEU A 137 -3.50 -1.17 0.75
C LEU A 137 -2.33 -1.84 1.49
N GLY A 138 -2.34 -1.81 2.82
CA GLY A 138 -1.40 -2.52 3.68
C GLY A 138 -1.49 -4.04 3.51
N GLY A 139 -2.71 -4.57 3.53
CA GLY A 139 -3.03 -5.99 3.39
C GLY A 139 -2.52 -6.56 2.06
N ILE A 140 -2.76 -5.88 0.93
CA ILE A 140 -2.15 -6.32 -0.33
C ILE A 140 -0.62 -6.18 -0.31
N GLY A 141 -0.09 -5.15 0.37
CA GLY A 141 1.35 -4.95 0.53
C GLY A 141 2.03 -6.16 1.15
N ILE A 142 1.50 -6.70 2.25
CA ILE A 142 2.07 -7.87 2.91
C ILE A 142 1.97 -9.14 2.04
N VAL A 143 0.84 -9.33 1.34
CA VAL A 143 0.63 -10.47 0.44
C VAL A 143 1.65 -10.49 -0.71
N VAL A 144 1.85 -9.36 -1.38
CA VAL A 144 2.80 -9.25 -2.51
C VAL A 144 4.24 -9.40 -2.02
N LEU A 145 4.59 -8.79 -0.88
CA LEU A 145 5.93 -8.90 -0.30
C LEU A 145 6.25 -10.32 0.16
N ALA A 146 5.29 -11.03 0.76
CA ALA A 146 5.45 -12.43 1.14
C ALA A 146 5.84 -13.29 -0.06
N VAL A 147 5.15 -13.13 -1.20
CA VAL A 147 5.49 -13.86 -2.43
C VAL A 147 6.84 -13.50 -3.01
N ALA A 148 7.24 -12.22 -2.92
CA ALA A 148 8.54 -11.79 -3.40
C ALA A 148 9.69 -12.33 -2.53
N LEU A 149 9.49 -12.44 -1.21
CA LEU A 149 10.54 -12.78 -0.24
C LEU A 149 10.63 -14.27 0.12
N LEU A 150 9.52 -15.01 0.14
CA LEU A 150 9.52 -16.44 0.49
C LEU A 150 10.55 -17.25 -0.31
N PRO A 151 10.70 -17.07 -1.65
CA PRO A 151 11.71 -17.78 -2.42
C PRO A 151 13.15 -17.44 -2.00
N MET A 152 13.39 -16.20 -1.56
CA MET A 152 14.71 -15.69 -1.16
C MET A 152 15.10 -16.17 0.24
N LEU A 153 14.11 -16.39 1.12
CA LEU A 153 14.31 -16.91 2.48
C LEU A 153 14.53 -18.43 2.52
N GLY A 154 14.51 -19.12 1.37
CA GLY A 154 14.71 -20.57 1.29
C GLY A 154 13.53 -21.41 1.77
N VAL A 155 12.44 -20.76 2.18
CA VAL A 155 11.19 -21.40 2.63
C VAL A 155 10.36 -21.72 1.38
N GLY A 156 10.42 -22.97 0.91
CA GLY A 156 9.66 -23.41 -0.27
C GLY A 156 10.38 -24.36 -1.23
N GLY A 157 11.47 -25.03 -0.81
CA GLY A 157 12.10 -26.10 -1.59
C GLY A 157 12.87 -25.66 -2.85
N MET A 158 12.89 -24.35 -3.16
CA MET A 158 13.57 -23.80 -4.34
C MET A 158 15.09 -23.99 -4.31
N GLN A 159 15.68 -24.13 -3.11
CA GLN A 159 17.09 -24.50 -2.95
C GLN A 159 17.36 -25.97 -3.28
N LEU A 160 16.42 -26.89 -3.02
CA LEU A 160 16.50 -28.30 -3.42
C LEU A 160 16.41 -28.45 -4.94
N LEU A 161 15.51 -27.72 -5.60
CA LEU A 161 15.39 -27.76 -7.06
C LEU A 161 16.67 -27.30 -7.76
N ARG A 162 17.35 -26.29 -7.20
CA ARG A 162 18.68 -25.86 -7.67
C ARG A 162 19.77 -26.91 -7.45
N ALA A 163 19.66 -27.71 -6.38
CA ALA A 163 20.60 -28.79 -6.09
C ALA A 163 20.37 -30.04 -6.96
N GLU A 164 19.13 -30.28 -7.43
CA GLU A 164 18.76 -31.47 -8.21
C GLU A 164 18.88 -31.31 -9.74
N THR A 165 19.16 -30.11 -10.27
CA THR A 165 19.27 -29.90 -11.72
C THR A 165 20.75 -29.87 -12.17
N PRO A 166 21.27 -30.86 -12.92
CA PRO A 166 22.64 -30.83 -13.44
C PRO A 166 22.71 -29.96 -14.70
N GLY A 167 23.47 -28.87 -14.66
CA GLY A 167 23.74 -27.99 -15.80
C GLY A 167 23.83 -26.51 -15.41
N PRO A 168 24.32 -25.61 -16.30
CA PRO A 168 24.29 -24.19 -16.04
C PRO A 168 22.82 -23.79 -15.94
N VAL A 169 22.36 -23.52 -14.72
CA VAL A 169 21.00 -23.01 -14.48
C VAL A 169 20.94 -21.67 -15.18
N LYS A 170 20.43 -21.63 -16.41
CA LYS A 170 19.88 -20.39 -16.95
C LYS A 170 18.83 -20.00 -15.93
N ASP A 171 19.07 -18.93 -15.17
CA ASP A 171 18.13 -18.38 -14.21
C ASP A 171 16.75 -18.40 -14.84
N SER A 172 15.95 -19.41 -14.50
CA SER A 172 14.59 -19.53 -15.00
C SER A 172 13.89 -18.36 -14.33
N LYS A 173 13.78 -17.27 -15.10
CA LYS A 173 13.61 -15.91 -14.57
C LYS A 173 12.59 -15.95 -13.43
N LEU A 174 13.06 -15.75 -12.19
CA LEU A 174 12.19 -15.75 -11.02
C LEU A 174 11.17 -14.61 -11.12
N THR A 175 11.55 -13.54 -11.81
CA THR A 175 10.77 -12.34 -12.08
C THR A 175 9.39 -12.61 -12.72
N PRO A 176 9.26 -13.28 -13.90
CA PRO A 176 7.96 -13.59 -14.48
C PRO A 176 7.09 -14.48 -13.59
N ARG A 177 7.66 -15.42 -12.82
CA ARG A 177 6.85 -16.23 -11.89
C ARG A 177 6.31 -15.40 -10.72
N ILE A 178 7.12 -14.52 -10.13
CA ILE A 178 6.69 -13.62 -9.05
C ILE A 178 5.60 -12.67 -9.53
N THR A 179 5.76 -12.10 -10.74
CA THR A 179 4.74 -11.21 -11.33
C THR A 179 3.41 -11.92 -11.55
N GLU A 180 3.40 -13.14 -12.09
CA GLU A 180 2.16 -13.90 -12.30
C GLU A 180 1.50 -14.30 -10.97
N THR A 181 2.28 -14.75 -9.98
CA THR A 181 1.73 -15.06 -8.65
C THR A 181 1.15 -13.81 -7.98
N ALA A 182 1.81 -12.66 -8.07
CA ALA A 182 1.29 -11.40 -7.52
C ALA A 182 -0.02 -10.98 -8.19
N LYS A 183 -0.15 -11.14 -9.52
CA LYS A 183 -1.42 -10.90 -10.23
C LYS A 183 -2.54 -11.84 -9.78
N ALA A 184 -2.24 -13.13 -9.62
CA ALA A 184 -3.22 -14.11 -9.16
C ALA A 184 -3.71 -13.77 -7.75
N LEU A 185 -2.80 -13.43 -6.83
CA LEU A 185 -3.16 -13.03 -5.47
C LEU A 185 -3.92 -11.71 -5.43
N TRP A 186 -3.59 -10.74 -6.29
CA TRP A 186 -4.37 -9.52 -6.43
C TRP A 186 -5.82 -9.80 -6.83
N LEU A 187 -6.04 -10.70 -7.80
CA LEU A 187 -7.39 -11.09 -8.23
C LEU A 187 -8.15 -11.82 -7.11
N ILE A 188 -7.49 -12.70 -6.37
CA ILE A 188 -8.09 -13.40 -5.23
C ILE A 188 -8.47 -12.39 -4.13
N TYR A 189 -7.56 -11.47 -3.81
CA TYR A 189 -7.79 -10.43 -2.81
C TYR A 189 -9.02 -9.58 -3.17
N LEU A 190 -9.09 -9.09 -4.42
CA LEU A 190 -10.25 -8.34 -4.92
C LEU A 190 -11.55 -9.16 -4.90
N ALA A 191 -11.49 -10.44 -5.31
CA ALA A 191 -12.67 -11.31 -5.33
C ALA A 191 -13.22 -11.55 -3.92
N ILE A 192 -12.34 -11.78 -2.94
CA ILE A 192 -12.72 -11.95 -1.54
C ILE A 192 -13.28 -10.65 -0.97
N THR A 193 -12.62 -9.51 -1.22
CA THR A 193 -13.12 -8.19 -0.78
C THR A 193 -14.51 -7.91 -1.35
N ALA A 194 -14.72 -8.13 -2.65
CA ALA A 194 -16.02 -7.93 -3.29
C ALA A 194 -17.10 -8.86 -2.74
N ALA A 195 -16.79 -10.15 -2.55
CA ALA A 195 -17.71 -11.11 -1.96
C ALA A 195 -18.09 -10.72 -0.51
N CYS A 196 -17.12 -10.24 0.27
CA CYS A 196 -17.33 -9.75 1.62
C CYS A 196 -18.21 -8.49 1.66
N ALA A 197 -17.94 -7.51 0.79
CA ALA A 197 -18.76 -6.30 0.66
C ALA A 197 -20.21 -6.63 0.29
N LEU A 198 -20.42 -7.55 -0.67
CA LEU A 198 -21.76 -8.00 -1.05
C LEU A 198 -22.48 -8.73 0.09
N ALA A 199 -21.76 -9.55 0.86
CA ALA A 199 -22.32 -10.22 2.03
C ALA A 199 -22.73 -9.22 3.13
N TYR A 200 -21.91 -8.20 3.42
CA TYR A 200 -22.26 -7.15 4.37
C TYR A 200 -23.44 -6.31 3.92
N TRP A 201 -23.51 -5.98 2.62
CA TRP A 201 -24.66 -5.28 2.06
C TRP A 201 -25.94 -6.13 2.14
N ALA A 202 -25.87 -7.42 1.80
CA ALA A 202 -27.00 -8.35 1.93
C ALA A 202 -27.46 -8.55 3.38
N ALA A 203 -26.56 -8.40 4.35
CA ALA A 203 -26.87 -8.41 5.78
C ALA A 203 -27.51 -7.11 6.31
N GLY A 204 -27.66 -6.08 5.45
CA GLY A 204 -28.37 -4.84 5.77
C GLY A 204 -27.50 -3.62 6.07
N MET A 205 -26.18 -3.70 5.89
CA MET A 205 -25.30 -2.53 6.02
C MET A 205 -25.52 -1.51 4.89
N SER A 206 -25.22 -0.24 5.15
CA SER A 206 -25.17 0.77 4.07
C SER A 206 -24.09 0.41 3.05
N PRO A 207 -24.19 0.85 1.77
CA PRO A 207 -23.15 0.56 0.78
C PRO A 207 -21.76 1.05 1.19
N PHE A 208 -21.69 2.19 1.89
CA PHE A 208 -20.44 2.74 2.40
C PHE A 208 -19.83 1.82 3.47
N ASP A 209 -20.61 1.47 4.49
CA ASP A 209 -20.15 0.63 5.60
C ASP A 209 -19.77 -0.76 5.09
N ALA A 210 -20.55 -1.35 4.18
CA ALA A 210 -20.26 -2.65 3.60
C ALA A 210 -18.89 -2.68 2.90
N ILE A 211 -18.55 -1.63 2.13
CA ILE A 211 -17.24 -1.50 1.49
C ILE A 211 -16.14 -1.28 2.53
N ALA A 212 -16.32 -0.31 3.43
CA ALA A 212 -15.32 0.04 4.43
C ALA A 212 -14.99 -1.13 5.37
N HIS A 213 -16.00 -1.90 5.81
CA HIS A 213 -15.79 -3.09 6.62
C HIS A 213 -15.20 -4.26 5.82
N SER A 214 -15.50 -4.39 4.53
CA SER A 214 -14.88 -5.42 3.70
C SER A 214 -13.37 -5.19 3.52
N PHE A 215 -12.95 -3.93 3.48
CA PHE A 215 -11.54 -3.56 3.39
C PHE A 215 -10.76 -4.02 4.61
N THR A 216 -11.26 -3.70 5.80
CA THR A 216 -10.58 -4.03 7.07
C THR A 216 -10.70 -5.50 7.46
N THR A 217 -11.74 -6.21 6.99
CA THR A 217 -11.94 -7.64 7.28
C THR A 217 -11.00 -8.53 6.47
N VAL A 218 -10.66 -8.12 5.24
CA VAL A 218 -9.88 -8.93 4.30
C VAL A 218 -8.38 -8.61 4.35
N SER A 219 -8.02 -7.40 4.79
CA SER A 219 -6.63 -6.95 4.98
C SER A 219 -5.87 -7.68 6.07
#